data_AF-F8TCV9-F1
#
_entry.id   AF-F8TCV9-F1
#
_cell.length_a   1.000
_cell.length_b   1.000
_cell.length_c   1.000
_cell.angle_alpha   90.00
_cell.angle_beta   90.00
_cell.angle_gamma   90.00
#
_symmetry.space_group_name_H-M   'P 1'
#
loop_
_entity.id
_entity.type
_entity.pdbx_description
1 polymer ?
#
loop_
_entity_poly.entity_id
_entity_poly.type
_entity_poly.pdbx_seq_one_letter_code
_entity_poly.pdbx_strand_id
1 'polypeptide(L)'
;LMKLCQKYHVHILSVHDGYFDMDKSFDRLKLNIFISLAELESDNIGEQVKNGIKEKAKQGKMITTHAPFGYHYHNGTFTIDTVKAPTVKAVFNYYLQGYGYKKIAQYLEADDKFINRKPYQVRNIILNPNYCGRVINQYGQYENMFPAIVSTTIYEEAQVTRTQKPVKRKPSENQLKQKIKCPYCDSTLTNMTIRKKHHTLRYYVCPQNMNASRFVCEFKGINAQELETSVLATCQDFFQNQQLYSKINHTIQQRLKRQRDIETKTTLNHEQLIEKLAQGKIDAETFREQTQSLRQQSKPISSIS
;
A
#
# COMPACT_ATOMS: atom_id res chain seq x y z
N LEU A 1 2.39 -29.49 0.28
CA LEU A 1 3.60 -30.04 -0.36
C LEU A 1 3.60 -31.57 -0.39
N MET A 2 3.64 -32.26 0.76
CA MET A 2 3.72 -33.74 0.81
C MET A 2 2.65 -34.51 0.02
N LYS A 3 1.38 -34.13 0.16
CA LYS A 3 0.27 -34.75 -0.61
C LYS A 3 0.46 -34.60 -2.13
N LEU A 4 1.15 -33.54 -2.56
CA LEU A 4 1.45 -33.29 -3.95
C LEU A 4 2.61 -34.19 -4.41
N CYS A 5 3.69 -34.25 -3.64
CA CYS A 5 4.83 -35.12 -3.94
C CYS A 5 4.43 -36.60 -3.99
N GLN A 6 3.55 -37.04 -3.08
CA GLN A 6 3.02 -38.40 -3.10
C GLN A 6 2.13 -38.67 -4.32
N LYS A 7 1.27 -37.72 -4.71
CA LYS A 7 0.40 -37.87 -5.89
C LYS A 7 1.20 -38.04 -7.19
N TYR A 8 2.39 -37.45 -7.26
CA TYR A 8 3.23 -37.46 -8.47
C TYR A 8 4.49 -38.32 -8.32
N HIS A 9 4.57 -39.19 -7.29
CA HIS A 9 5.71 -40.06 -7.01
C HIS A 9 7.06 -39.34 -7.04
N VAL A 10 7.11 -38.16 -6.41
CA VAL A 10 8.30 -37.32 -6.34
C VAL A 10 9.11 -37.68 -5.11
N HIS A 11 10.37 -38.05 -5.34
CA HIS A 11 11.36 -38.24 -4.27
C HIS A 11 12.07 -36.92 -3.96
N ILE A 12 12.40 -36.71 -2.68
CA ILE A 12 13.09 -35.51 -2.22
C ILE A 12 14.50 -35.90 -1.82
N LEU A 13 15.49 -35.28 -2.45
CA LEU A 13 16.90 -35.44 -2.10
C LEU A 13 17.40 -34.13 -1.47
N SER A 14 17.63 -34.15 -0.15
CA SER A 14 18.33 -33.07 0.55
C SER A 14 19.83 -33.33 0.53
N VAL A 15 20.61 -32.30 0.25
CA VAL A 15 22.08 -32.37 0.27
C VAL A 15 22.61 -32.73 1.66
N HIS A 16 21.93 -32.27 2.71
CA HIS A 16 22.37 -32.45 4.10
C HIS A 16 21.60 -33.55 4.85
N ASP A 17 20.30 -33.71 4.55
CA ASP A 17 19.41 -34.58 5.34
C ASP A 17 19.12 -35.93 4.67
N GLY A 18 19.67 -36.11 3.46
CA GLY A 18 19.62 -37.34 2.68
C GLY A 18 18.37 -37.49 1.80
N TYR A 19 18.12 -38.73 1.42
CA TYR A 19 17.02 -39.12 0.54
C TYR A 19 15.73 -39.39 1.34
N PHE A 20 14.60 -38.92 0.82
CA PHE A 20 13.27 -39.13 1.39
C PHE A 20 12.30 -39.66 0.33
N ASP A 21 11.75 -40.84 0.59
CA ASP A 21 10.73 -41.46 -0.25
C ASP A 21 9.33 -41.11 0.26
N MET A 22 8.57 -40.33 -0.52
CA MET A 22 7.24 -39.85 -0.10
C MET A 22 6.17 -40.93 -0.07
N ASP A 23 6.43 -42.11 -0.63
CA ASP A 23 5.53 -43.26 -0.53
C ASP A 23 5.69 -43.99 0.83
N LYS A 24 6.86 -43.87 1.47
CA LYS A 24 7.12 -44.45 2.78
C LYS A 24 6.54 -43.59 3.91
N SER A 25 5.87 -44.21 4.87
CA SER A 25 5.28 -43.53 6.03
C SER A 25 6.33 -42.91 6.96
N PHE A 26 7.44 -43.61 7.18
CA PHE A 26 8.54 -43.14 8.05
C PHE A 26 9.28 -41.93 7.47
N ASP A 27 9.58 -41.92 6.17
CA ASP A 27 10.27 -40.80 5.51
C ASP A 27 9.41 -39.53 5.50
N ARG A 28 8.09 -39.68 5.35
CA ARG A 28 7.12 -38.58 5.54
C ARG A 28 7.12 -38.07 6.96
N LEU A 29 7.14 -38.94 7.97
CA LEU A 29 7.23 -38.53 9.37
C LEU A 29 8.53 -37.76 9.64
N LYS A 30 9.67 -38.30 9.17
CA LYS A 30 11.00 -37.69 9.31
C LYS A 30 11.04 -36.30 8.67
N LEU A 31 10.55 -36.15 7.44
CA LEU A 31 10.53 -34.86 6.76
C LEU A 31 9.58 -33.85 7.44
N ASN A 32 8.42 -34.30 7.96
CA ASN A 32 7.55 -33.41 8.74
C ASN A 32 8.24 -32.91 10.01
N ILE A 33 8.95 -33.78 10.73
CA ILE A 33 9.73 -33.38 11.91
C ILE A 33 10.77 -32.33 11.52
N PHE A 34 11.51 -32.52 10.43
CA PHE A 34 12.49 -31.53 9.97
C PHE A 34 11.86 -30.20 9.58
N ILE A 35 10.72 -30.21 8.89
CA ILE A 35 9.98 -28.98 8.57
C ILE A 35 9.57 -28.27 9.86
N SER A 36 9.02 -29.00 10.84
CA SER A 36 8.63 -28.42 12.13
C SER A 36 9.82 -27.88 12.92
N LEU A 37 10.97 -28.55 12.88
CA LEU A 37 12.20 -28.07 13.51
C LEU A 37 12.74 -26.80 12.81
N ALA A 38 12.70 -26.76 11.49
CA ALA A 38 13.12 -25.59 10.72
C ALA A 38 12.20 -24.38 10.95
N GLU A 39 10.89 -24.62 11.09
CA GLU A 39 9.92 -23.60 11.47
C GLU A 39 10.19 -23.07 12.89
N LEU A 40 10.38 -23.97 13.86
CA LEU A 40 10.74 -23.59 15.23
C LEU A 40 12.03 -22.77 15.29
N GLU A 41 13.07 -23.17 14.56
CA GLU A 41 14.34 -22.43 14.53
C GLU A 41 14.18 -21.06 13.85
N SER A 42 13.38 -20.97 12.79
CA SER A 42 13.06 -19.70 12.13
C SER A 42 12.34 -18.75 13.08
N ASP A 43 11.38 -19.26 13.86
CA ASP A 43 10.66 -18.49 14.87
C ASP A 43 11.60 -18.03 16.00
N ASN A 44 12.47 -18.92 16.50
CA ASN A 44 13.48 -18.60 17.51
C ASN A 44 14.45 -17.51 17.04
N ILE A 45 14.97 -17.60 15.80
CA ILE A 45 15.78 -16.54 15.19
C ILE A 45 14.99 -15.24 15.12
N GLY A 46 13.71 -15.30 14.73
CA GLY A 46 12.82 -14.14 14.72
C GLY A 46 12.69 -13.48 16.08
N GLU A 47 12.55 -14.26 17.16
CA GLU A 47 12.53 -13.76 18.54
C GLU A 47 13.87 -13.16 18.97
N GLN A 48 14.99 -13.82 18.67
CA GLN A 48 16.32 -13.31 18.99
C GLN A 48 16.61 -11.98 18.29
N VAL A 49 16.23 -11.83 17.01
CA VAL A 49 16.35 -10.57 16.28
C VAL A 49 15.50 -9.47 16.93
N LYS A 50 14.25 -9.77 17.31
CA LYS A 50 13.37 -8.81 18.01
C LYS A 50 13.99 -8.38 19.35
N ASN A 51 14.52 -9.33 20.12
CA ASN A 51 15.19 -9.05 21.39
C ASN A 51 16.46 -8.22 21.18
N GLY A 52 17.26 -8.53 20.18
CA GLY A 52 18.45 -7.74 19.82
C GLY A 52 18.12 -6.30 19.43
N ILE A 53 17.05 -6.08 18.66
CA ILE A 53 16.57 -4.73 18.31
C ILE A 53 16.06 -3.99 19.56
N LYS A 54 15.32 -4.68 20.44
CA LYS A 54 14.83 -4.11 21.70
C LYS A 54 15.98 -3.66 22.60
N GLU A 55 17.02 -4.47 22.77
CA GLU A 55 18.19 -4.10 23.57
C GLU A 55 18.99 -2.96 22.92
N LYS A 56 19.15 -2.96 21.58
CA LYS A 56 19.73 -1.81 20.86
C LYS A 56 18.95 -0.52 21.10
N ALA A 57 17.62 -0.58 21.09
CA ALA A 57 16.75 0.56 21.37
C ALA A 57 16.93 1.08 22.81
N LYS A 58 16.98 0.18 23.80
CA LYS A 58 17.25 0.53 25.21
C LYS A 58 18.62 1.19 25.39
N GLN A 59 19.62 0.75 24.63
CA GLN A 59 20.98 1.32 24.65
C GLN A 59 21.08 2.64 23.86
N GLY A 60 19.99 3.15 23.28
CA GLY A 60 20.01 4.38 22.49
C GLY A 60 20.70 4.26 21.13
N LYS A 61 20.99 3.03 20.68
CA LYS A 61 21.66 2.80 19.40
C LYS A 61 20.67 2.92 18.24
N MET A 62 21.20 3.20 17.06
CA MET A 62 20.40 3.28 15.85
C MET A 62 19.76 1.93 15.51
N ILE A 63 18.43 1.89 15.51
CA ILE A 63 17.63 0.74 15.08
C ILE A 63 17.16 0.86 13.62
N THR A 64 17.31 2.04 13.01
CA THR A 64 16.92 2.34 11.62
C THR A 64 18.12 2.26 10.69
N THR A 65 17.88 2.22 9.38
CA THR A 65 18.96 2.20 8.38
C THR A 65 19.72 3.54 8.29
N HIS A 66 19.02 4.65 8.55
CA HIS A 66 19.58 5.99 8.42
C HIS A 66 19.27 6.83 9.66
N ALA A 67 20.19 7.74 9.99
CA ALA A 67 19.98 8.74 11.01
C ALA A 67 18.89 9.73 10.59
N PRO A 68 18.11 10.29 11.54
CA PRO A 68 17.19 11.38 11.24
C PRO A 68 17.93 12.58 10.62
N PHE A 69 17.24 13.33 9.78
CA PHE A 69 17.80 14.56 9.20
C PHE A 69 18.27 15.51 10.31
N GLY A 70 19.39 16.22 10.14
CA GLY A 70 19.96 17.04 11.21
C GLY A 70 20.95 16.30 12.14
N TYR A 71 21.12 14.99 11.97
CA TYR A 71 22.05 14.19 12.75
C TYR A 71 23.02 13.39 11.87
N HIS A 72 24.20 13.13 12.42
CA HIS A 72 25.12 12.09 12.00
C HIS A 72 25.09 10.93 13.00
N TYR A 73 25.40 9.73 12.53
CA TYR A 73 25.56 8.56 13.38
C TYR A 73 26.98 8.02 13.20
N HIS A 74 27.78 8.13 14.25
CA HIS A 74 29.18 7.67 14.26
C HIS A 74 29.46 6.96 15.59
N ASN A 75 30.20 5.86 15.54
CA ASN A 75 30.64 5.09 16.72
C ASN A 75 29.52 4.73 17.71
N GLY A 76 28.30 4.48 17.21
CA GLY A 76 27.17 4.06 18.04
C GLY A 76 26.38 5.21 18.67
N THR A 77 26.74 6.48 18.42
CA THR A 77 26.07 7.65 18.99
C THR A 77 25.65 8.64 17.91
N PHE A 78 24.62 9.44 18.25
CA PHE A 78 24.13 10.51 17.38
C PHE A 78 24.81 11.83 17.71
N THR A 79 25.27 12.55 16.69
CA THR A 79 25.84 13.89 16.80
C THR A 79 25.06 14.87 15.92
N ILE A 80 24.98 16.13 16.33
CA ILE A 80 24.25 17.15 15.57
C ILE A 80 25.07 17.54 14.34
N ASP A 81 24.44 17.47 13.18
CA ASP A 81 24.99 17.98 11.93
C ASP A 81 24.82 19.50 11.90
N THR A 82 25.93 20.23 11.96
CA THR A 82 25.95 21.70 12.02
C THR A 82 25.36 22.37 10.78
N VAL A 83 25.36 21.68 9.62
CA VAL A 83 24.81 22.19 8.36
C VAL A 83 23.31 21.90 8.27
N LYS A 84 22.87 20.71 8.68
CA LYS A 84 21.47 20.28 8.56
C LYS A 84 20.58 20.76 9.72
N ALA A 85 21.11 20.83 10.94
CA ALA A 85 20.33 21.18 12.13
C ALA A 85 19.70 22.59 12.11
N PRO A 86 20.31 23.64 11.53
CA PRO A 86 19.66 24.94 11.37
C PRO A 86 18.33 24.87 10.62
N THR A 87 18.24 24.00 9.60
CA THR A 87 16.99 23.78 8.84
C THR A 87 15.88 23.21 9.74
N VAL A 88 16.22 22.29 10.65
CA VAL A 88 15.26 21.73 11.62
C VAL A 88 14.74 22.81 12.55
N LYS A 89 15.64 23.64 13.12
CA LYS A 89 15.25 24.77 13.99
C LYS A 89 14.33 25.75 13.27
N ALA A 90 14.66 26.09 12.02
CA ALA A 90 13.84 26.97 11.18
C ALA A 90 12.45 26.38 10.93
N VAL A 91 12.35 25.07 10.65
CA VAL A 91 11.06 24.38 10.47
C VAL A 91 10.17 24.53 11.70
N PHE A 92 10.67 24.28 12.90
CA PHE A 92 9.89 24.44 14.14
C PHE A 92 9.48 25.89 14.36
N ASN A 93 10.40 26.85 14.16
CA ASN A 93 10.11 28.27 14.30
C ASN A 93 8.99 28.74 13.35
N TYR A 94 9.11 28.45 12.04
CA TYR A 94 8.08 28.82 11.06
C TYR A 94 6.74 28.13 11.33
N TYR A 95 6.76 26.89 11.83
CA TYR A 95 5.52 26.19 12.15
C TYR A 95 4.79 26.82 13.35
N LEU A 96 5.52 27.20 14.40
CA LEU A 96 4.96 27.90 15.57
C LEU A 96 4.43 29.30 15.22
N GLN A 97 4.99 29.95 14.21
CA GLN A 97 4.44 31.20 13.63
C GLN A 97 3.13 30.99 12.85
N GLY A 98 2.65 29.75 12.71
CA GLY A 98 1.38 29.43 12.07
C GLY A 98 1.46 29.07 10.59
N TYR A 99 2.66 29.00 10.01
CA TYR A 99 2.80 28.64 8.59
C TYR A 99 2.49 27.15 8.33
N GLY A 100 1.81 26.86 7.21
CA GLY A 100 1.53 25.50 6.77
C GLY A 100 2.74 24.82 6.12
N TYR A 101 2.76 23.49 6.08
CA TYR A 101 3.92 22.71 5.60
C TYR A 101 4.41 23.11 4.20
N LYS A 102 3.49 23.42 3.27
CA LYS A 102 3.86 23.87 1.91
C LYS A 102 4.53 25.25 1.91
N LYS A 103 4.03 26.18 2.73
CA LYS A 103 4.61 27.52 2.87
C LYS A 103 5.97 27.47 3.55
N ILE A 104 6.15 26.62 4.56
CA ILE A 104 7.46 26.36 5.18
C ILE A 104 8.43 25.81 4.13
N ALA A 105 8.04 24.81 3.35
CA ALA A 105 8.88 24.27 2.27
C ALA A 105 9.32 25.36 1.27
N GLN A 106 8.42 26.29 0.91
CA GLN A 106 8.76 27.43 0.05
C GLN A 106 9.75 28.39 0.70
N TYR A 107 9.62 28.68 2.00
CA TYR A 107 10.58 29.51 2.73
C TYR A 107 11.97 28.88 2.80
N LEU A 108 12.04 27.56 3.02
CA LEU A 108 13.31 26.84 3.01
C LEU A 108 13.99 26.87 1.63
N GLU A 109 13.23 26.87 0.54
CA GLU A 109 13.78 27.00 -0.83
C GLU A 109 14.06 28.43 -1.27
N ALA A 110 13.67 29.43 -0.48
CA ALA A 110 13.93 30.83 -0.79
C ALA A 110 15.23 31.34 -0.15
N ASP A 111 15.76 30.61 0.83
CA ASP A 111 16.96 30.98 1.58
C ASP A 111 18.02 29.89 1.43
N ASP A 112 19.14 30.22 0.80
CA ASP A 112 20.26 29.31 0.51
C ASP A 112 20.95 28.79 1.79
N LYS A 113 20.64 29.35 2.96
CA LYS A 113 21.13 28.85 4.26
C LYS A 113 20.47 27.54 4.67
N PHE A 114 19.31 27.21 4.11
CA PHE A 114 18.56 26.02 4.48
C PHE A 114 18.61 24.95 3.39
N ILE A 115 18.40 23.71 3.81
CA ILE A 115 18.33 22.59 2.88
C ILE A 115 16.89 22.39 2.46
N ASN A 116 16.66 22.39 1.15
CA ASN A 116 15.35 22.21 0.55
C ASN A 116 14.62 20.95 1.06
N ARG A 117 13.35 21.11 1.42
CA ARG A 117 12.51 20.03 1.91
C ARG A 117 11.13 20.09 1.29
N LYS A 118 10.65 18.93 0.84
CA LYS A 118 9.27 18.76 0.38
C LYS A 118 8.30 18.90 1.58
N PRO A 119 7.06 19.36 1.38
CA PRO A 119 6.03 19.49 2.42
C PRO A 119 5.87 18.27 3.33
N TYR A 120 5.95 17.03 2.78
CA TYR A 120 5.86 15.82 3.60
C TYR A 120 7.09 15.62 4.51
N GLN A 121 8.27 16.06 4.08
CA GLN A 121 9.50 16.01 4.87
C GLN A 121 9.43 17.02 6.01
N VAL A 122 8.93 18.23 5.75
CA VAL A 122 8.65 19.24 6.80
C VAL A 122 7.69 18.67 7.86
N ARG A 123 6.60 18.02 7.43
CA ARG A 123 5.67 17.33 8.34
C ARG A 123 6.39 16.26 9.16
N ASN A 124 7.24 15.44 8.55
CA ASN A 124 7.98 14.39 9.25
C ASN A 124 8.97 14.97 10.26
N ILE A 125 9.56 16.14 9.99
CA ILE A 125 10.42 16.83 10.95
C ILE A 125 9.62 17.23 12.20
N ILE A 126 8.47 17.88 12.01
CA ILE A 126 7.62 18.35 13.10
C ILE A 126 7.08 17.18 13.95
N LEU A 127 6.83 16.01 13.35
CA LEU A 127 6.29 14.84 14.05
C LEU A 127 7.34 14.01 14.79
N ASN A 128 8.62 14.21 14.51
CA ASN A 128 9.65 13.33 15.02
C ASN A 128 10.12 13.77 16.42
N PRO A 129 9.88 12.98 17.49
CA PRO A 129 10.29 13.32 18.84
C PRO A 129 11.81 13.32 19.03
N ASN A 130 12.58 12.71 18.11
CA ASN A 130 14.04 12.63 18.23
C ASN A 130 14.69 14.02 18.31
N TYR A 131 14.06 15.05 17.74
CA TYR A 131 14.59 16.42 17.75
C TYR A 131 14.61 17.09 19.12
N CYS A 132 13.81 16.61 20.08
CA CYS A 132 13.87 17.01 21.49
C CYS A 132 14.56 15.96 22.38
N GLY A 133 15.30 15.02 21.79
CA GLY A 133 16.03 13.99 22.53
C GLY A 133 15.20 12.75 22.89
N ARG A 134 13.93 12.69 22.47
CA ARG A 134 12.99 11.62 22.79
C ARG A 134 12.88 10.59 21.69
N VAL A 135 12.93 9.31 22.02
CA VAL A 135 12.68 8.21 21.09
C VAL A 135 11.43 7.49 21.53
N ILE A 136 10.45 7.44 20.64
CA ILE A 136 9.20 6.70 20.86
C ILE A 136 9.13 5.62 19.78
N ASN A 137 9.18 4.37 20.21
CA ASN A 137 9.06 3.21 19.33
C ASN A 137 8.19 2.13 19.98
N GLN A 138 8.02 1.00 19.28
CA GLN A 138 7.21 -0.13 19.78
C GLN A 138 7.75 -0.80 21.06
N TYR A 139 8.98 -0.50 21.46
CA TYR A 139 9.65 -1.08 22.63
C TYR A 139 9.60 -0.18 23.87
N GLY A 140 9.19 1.08 23.71
CA GLY A 140 9.03 2.03 24.80
C GLY A 140 9.31 3.47 24.41
N GLN A 141 9.33 4.33 25.42
CA GLN A 141 9.76 5.72 25.33
C GLN A 141 11.10 5.86 26.07
N TYR A 142 12.08 6.45 25.39
CA TYR A 142 13.41 6.69 25.92
C TYR A 142 13.76 8.17 25.78
N GLU A 143 14.27 8.76 26.86
CA GLU A 143 14.68 10.16 26.90
C GLU A 143 16.20 10.29 26.72
N ASN A 144 16.67 11.46 26.28
CA ASN A 144 18.09 11.81 26.14
C ASN A 144 18.93 10.89 25.22
N MET A 145 18.29 10.21 24.27
CA MET A 145 18.99 9.32 23.32
C MET A 145 19.60 10.07 22.13
N PHE A 146 19.11 11.28 21.85
CA PHE A 146 19.63 12.18 20.83
C PHE A 146 20.02 13.49 21.49
N PRO A 147 21.12 14.14 21.05
CA PRO A 147 21.34 15.53 21.41
C PRO A 147 20.17 16.38 20.90
N ALA A 148 19.54 17.17 21.78
CA ALA A 148 18.37 17.94 21.40
C ALA A 148 18.74 19.08 20.42
N ILE A 149 18.05 19.15 19.27
CA ILE A 149 18.16 20.27 18.32
C ILE A 149 17.18 21.39 18.72
N VAL A 150 16.01 21.01 19.24
CA VAL A 150 15.00 21.93 19.80
C VAL A 150 14.67 21.52 21.23
N SER A 151 14.21 22.47 22.04
CA SER A 151 13.76 22.15 23.39
C SER A 151 12.50 21.28 23.37
N THR A 152 12.32 20.52 24.44
CA THR A 152 11.08 19.77 24.71
C THR A 152 9.84 20.66 24.64
N THR A 153 9.93 21.88 25.17
CA THR A 153 8.83 22.86 25.15
C THR A 153 8.41 23.24 23.73
N ILE A 154 9.36 23.58 22.85
CA ILE A 154 9.11 23.92 21.44
C ILE A 154 8.42 22.75 20.72
N TYR A 155 8.88 21.52 20.98
CA TYR A 155 8.30 20.34 20.37
C TYR A 155 6.85 20.12 20.82
N GLU A 156 6.59 20.23 22.12
CA GLU A 156 5.26 20.05 22.71
C GLU A 156 4.28 21.12 22.22
N GLU A 157 4.68 22.39 22.18
CA GLU A 157 3.89 23.49 21.60
C GLU A 157 3.52 23.23 20.13
N ALA A 158 4.45 22.68 19.35
CA ALA A 158 4.19 22.31 17.96
C ALA A 158 3.19 21.15 17.88
N GLN A 159 3.25 20.16 18.79
CA GLN A 159 2.26 19.09 18.83
C GLN A 159 0.87 19.59 19.23
N VAL A 160 0.77 20.48 20.23
CA VAL A 160 -0.49 21.12 20.64
C VAL A 160 -1.11 21.89 19.48
N THR A 161 -0.33 22.73 18.81
CA THR A 161 -0.76 23.47 17.61
C THR A 161 -1.28 22.53 16.51
N ARG A 162 -0.68 21.34 16.39
CA ARG A 162 -1.08 20.32 15.41
C ARG A 162 -2.38 19.60 15.80
N THR A 163 -2.56 19.26 17.08
CA THR A 163 -3.75 18.54 17.57
C THR A 163 -4.98 19.43 17.63
N GLN A 164 -4.79 20.72 17.92
CA GLN A 164 -5.86 21.73 17.91
C GLN A 164 -6.42 22.01 16.51
N LYS A 165 -5.72 21.64 15.42
CA LYS A 165 -6.26 21.75 14.06
C LYS A 165 -7.34 20.68 13.84
N PRO A 166 -8.62 21.05 13.65
CA PRO A 166 -9.70 20.08 13.55
C PRO A 166 -9.57 19.25 12.27
N VAL A 167 -9.28 17.95 12.42
CA VAL A 167 -9.24 16.98 11.32
C VAL A 167 -10.63 16.35 11.15
N LYS A 168 -11.65 17.13 10.80
CA LYS A 168 -12.94 16.54 10.36
C LYS A 168 -12.75 15.93 8.97
N ARG A 169 -12.44 14.63 8.92
CA ARG A 169 -12.43 13.84 7.66
C ARG A 169 -13.87 13.57 7.25
N LYS A 170 -14.46 14.51 6.50
CA LYS A 170 -15.65 14.19 5.72
C LYS A 170 -15.21 13.49 4.44
N PRO A 171 -15.92 12.45 3.96
CA PRO A 171 -15.69 11.92 2.63
C PRO A 171 -15.79 13.07 1.62
N SER A 172 -14.89 13.07 0.64
CA SER A 172 -14.92 14.07 -0.41
C SER A 172 -16.17 13.89 -1.26
N GLU A 173 -16.90 14.98 -1.49
CA GLU A 173 -18.08 15.02 -2.37
C GLU A 173 -17.72 14.87 -3.86
N ASN A 174 -16.42 14.87 -4.19
CA ASN A 174 -15.93 14.69 -5.55
C ASN A 174 -16.21 13.28 -6.07
N GLN A 175 -17.06 13.18 -7.09
CA GLN A 175 -17.60 11.95 -7.66
C GLN A 175 -16.61 11.22 -8.57
N LEU A 176 -15.76 11.98 -9.27
CA LEU A 176 -14.76 11.49 -10.22
C LEU A 176 -13.38 11.27 -9.57
N LYS A 177 -13.33 11.13 -8.23
CA LYS A 177 -12.10 10.84 -7.49
C LYS A 177 -11.39 9.62 -8.11
N GLN A 178 -10.08 9.75 -8.32
CA GLN A 178 -9.21 8.71 -8.92
C GLN A 178 -9.52 8.30 -10.37
N LYS A 179 -10.46 8.95 -11.06
CA LYS A 179 -10.84 8.60 -12.44
C LYS A 179 -10.25 9.53 -13.50
N ILE A 180 -9.81 10.72 -13.10
CA ILE A 180 -9.36 11.76 -14.04
C ILE A 180 -7.83 11.80 -14.06
N LYS A 181 -7.25 11.85 -15.27
CA LYS A 181 -5.82 12.00 -15.51
C LYS A 181 -5.46 13.45 -15.76
N CYS A 182 -4.28 13.86 -15.29
CA CYS A 182 -3.72 15.17 -15.60
C CYS A 182 -3.28 15.21 -17.08
N PRO A 183 -3.72 16.20 -17.89
CA PRO A 183 -3.38 16.25 -19.30
C PRO A 183 -1.89 16.56 -19.58
N TYR A 184 -1.14 17.04 -18.59
CA TYR A 184 0.27 17.43 -18.76
C TYR A 184 1.27 16.38 -18.25
N CYS A 185 0.95 15.67 -17.17
CA CYS A 185 1.89 14.76 -16.49
C CYS A 185 1.33 13.37 -16.24
N ASP A 186 0.13 13.07 -16.74
CA ASP A 186 -0.60 11.81 -16.63
C ASP A 186 -0.83 11.27 -15.19
N SER A 187 -0.49 12.07 -14.18
CA SER A 187 -0.79 11.76 -12.78
C SER A 187 -2.31 11.80 -12.57
N THR A 188 -2.85 10.82 -11.83
CA THR A 188 -4.26 10.82 -11.44
C THR A 188 -4.56 12.03 -10.55
N LEU A 189 -5.54 12.85 -10.94
CA LEU A 189 -5.89 14.07 -10.22
C LEU A 189 -6.42 13.75 -8.82
N THR A 190 -6.12 14.65 -7.88
CA THR A 190 -6.56 14.58 -6.48
C THR A 190 -7.57 15.67 -6.16
N ASN A 191 -8.32 15.49 -5.07
CA ASN A 191 -9.36 16.41 -4.65
C ASN A 191 -8.78 17.55 -3.81
N MET A 192 -9.24 18.77 -4.07
CA MET A 192 -8.97 19.93 -3.24
C MET A 192 -10.28 20.62 -2.87
N THR A 193 -10.38 21.06 -1.62
CA THR A 193 -11.56 21.74 -1.11
C THR A 193 -11.16 23.05 -0.47
N ILE A 194 -11.71 24.15 -0.99
CA ILE A 194 -11.51 25.49 -0.44
C ILE A 194 -12.79 25.88 0.31
N ARG A 195 -12.67 26.03 1.63
CA ARG A 195 -13.78 26.47 2.48
C ARG A 195 -13.77 28.00 2.58
N LYS A 196 -14.88 28.64 2.21
CA LYS A 196 -15.14 30.07 2.40
C LYS A 196 -16.19 30.24 3.51
N LYS A 197 -16.46 31.50 3.91
CA LYS A 197 -17.39 31.82 5.02
C LYS A 197 -18.81 31.26 4.79
N HIS A 198 -19.29 31.28 3.54
CA HIS A 198 -20.68 30.92 3.19
C HIS A 198 -20.82 29.74 2.23
N HIS A 199 -19.74 29.28 1.61
CA HIS A 199 -19.79 28.19 0.64
C HIS A 199 -18.46 27.43 0.58
N THR A 200 -18.49 26.25 -0.03
CA THR A 200 -17.32 25.41 -0.24
C THR A 200 -17.10 25.18 -1.72
N LEU A 201 -15.88 25.41 -2.19
CA LEU A 201 -15.50 25.16 -3.58
C LEU A 201 -14.69 23.87 -3.67
N ARG A 202 -15.00 23.05 -4.67
CA ARG A 202 -14.39 21.74 -4.90
C ARG A 202 -13.63 21.75 -6.22
N TYR A 203 -12.43 21.20 -6.22
CA TYR A 203 -11.54 21.15 -7.39
C TYR A 203 -10.89 19.78 -7.55
N TYR A 204 -10.54 19.44 -8.78
CA TYR A 204 -9.54 18.42 -9.10
C TYR A 204 -8.22 19.11 -9.43
N VAL A 205 -7.14 18.70 -8.78
CA VAL A 205 -5.82 19.32 -8.92
C VAL A 205 -4.74 18.27 -9.15
N CYS A 206 -3.64 18.68 -9.78
CA CYS A 206 -2.50 17.79 -9.99
C CYS A 206 -1.81 17.49 -8.65
N PRO A 207 -1.59 16.22 -8.27
CA PRO A 207 -0.92 15.88 -7.02
C PRO A 207 0.54 16.36 -6.97
N GLN A 208 1.22 16.50 -8.11
CA GLN A 208 2.58 17.03 -8.17
C GLN A 208 2.63 18.47 -7.63
N ASN A 209 1.68 19.32 -8.03
CA ASN A 209 1.56 20.69 -7.55
C ASN A 209 1.15 20.79 -6.06
N MET A 210 0.48 19.76 -5.54
CA MET A 210 0.11 19.69 -4.11
C MET A 210 1.27 19.24 -3.23
N ASN A 211 2.09 18.32 -3.74
CA ASN A 211 3.17 17.68 -2.99
C ASN A 211 4.51 18.39 -3.16
N ALA A 212 4.65 19.29 -4.13
CA ALA A 212 5.79 20.16 -4.28
C ALA A 212 5.61 21.47 -3.47
N SER A 213 6.74 22.08 -3.11
CA SER A 213 6.83 23.44 -2.57
C SER A 213 6.24 24.45 -3.55
N ARG A 214 6.63 24.40 -4.82
CA ARG A 214 6.18 25.28 -5.91
C ARG A 214 5.36 24.52 -6.96
N PHE A 215 4.71 25.26 -7.86
CA PHE A 215 4.02 24.65 -8.99
C PHE A 215 5.06 24.06 -9.95
N VAL A 216 4.93 22.76 -10.24
CA VAL A 216 5.84 21.97 -11.09
C VAL A 216 5.14 21.43 -12.35
N CYS A 217 3.83 21.55 -12.40
CA CYS A 217 2.98 21.15 -13.51
C CYS A 217 2.09 22.33 -13.90
N GLU A 218 1.89 22.56 -15.19
CA GLU A 218 1.10 23.69 -15.70
C GLU A 218 -0.41 23.57 -15.42
N PHE A 219 -0.86 22.39 -15.01
CA PHE A 219 -2.25 22.16 -14.65
C PHE A 219 -2.66 22.93 -13.38
N LYS A 220 -3.45 23.98 -13.57
CA LYS A 220 -3.94 24.88 -12.48
C LYS A 220 -5.05 24.26 -11.62
N GLY A 221 -5.68 23.20 -12.09
CA GLY A 221 -6.86 22.60 -11.48
C GLY A 221 -8.13 22.92 -12.25
N ILE A 222 -9.16 22.11 -12.05
CA ILE A 222 -10.47 22.25 -12.68
C ILE A 222 -11.57 22.19 -11.62
N ASN A 223 -12.60 23.02 -11.76
CA ASN A 223 -13.74 23.03 -10.86
C ASN A 223 -14.44 21.65 -10.90
N ALA A 224 -14.59 21.02 -9.75
CA ALA A 224 -15.15 19.69 -9.67
C ALA A 224 -16.64 19.67 -10.05
N GLN A 225 -17.40 20.69 -9.66
CA GLN A 225 -18.83 20.76 -9.97
C GLN A 225 -19.06 20.89 -11.47
N GLU A 226 -18.36 21.81 -12.13
CA GLU A 226 -18.49 22.03 -13.58
C GLU A 226 -18.09 20.78 -14.37
N LEU A 227 -16.96 20.16 -14.02
CA LEU A 227 -16.51 18.93 -14.67
C LEU A 227 -17.48 17.76 -14.44
N GLU A 228 -17.95 17.57 -13.21
CA GLU A 228 -18.90 16.50 -12.87
C GLU A 228 -20.22 16.66 -13.63
N THR A 229 -20.74 17.88 -13.70
CA THR A 229 -21.96 18.18 -14.47
C THR A 229 -21.75 17.91 -15.96
N SER A 230 -20.62 18.33 -16.54
CA SER A 230 -20.31 18.06 -17.95
C SER A 230 -20.19 16.55 -18.23
N VAL A 231 -19.49 15.81 -17.37
CA VAL A 231 -19.33 14.36 -17.52
C VAL A 231 -20.68 13.66 -17.39
N LEU A 232 -21.52 14.08 -16.44
CA LEU A 232 -22.85 13.51 -16.26
C LEU A 232 -23.73 13.75 -17.49
N ALA A 233 -23.71 14.95 -18.07
CA ALA A 233 -24.43 15.27 -19.30
C ALA A 233 -23.96 14.39 -20.47
N THR A 234 -22.64 14.28 -20.69
CA THR A 234 -22.09 13.41 -21.74
C THR A 234 -22.49 11.94 -21.54
N CYS A 235 -22.50 11.45 -20.29
CA CYS A 235 -22.99 10.11 -19.98
C CYS A 235 -24.48 9.96 -20.32
N GLN A 236 -25.31 10.95 -19.96
CA GLN A 236 -26.74 10.94 -20.26
C GLN A 236 -26.99 10.92 -21.78
N ASP A 237 -26.30 11.76 -22.55
CA ASP A 237 -26.39 11.79 -24.01
C ASP A 237 -25.96 10.46 -24.64
N PHE A 238 -24.87 9.88 -24.13
CA PHE A 238 -24.40 8.57 -24.56
C PHE A 238 -25.44 7.47 -24.34
N PHE A 239 -26.12 7.46 -23.19
CA PHE A 239 -27.17 6.48 -22.89
C PHE A 239 -28.49 6.76 -23.63
N GLN A 240 -28.78 8.02 -23.97
CA GLN A 240 -29.93 8.38 -24.79
C GLN A 240 -29.76 7.97 -26.27
N ASN A 241 -28.54 7.68 -26.71
CA ASN A 241 -28.30 7.09 -28.03
C ASN A 241 -28.81 5.64 -28.09
N GLN A 242 -30.08 5.50 -28.48
CA GLN A 242 -30.81 4.23 -28.54
C GLN A 242 -30.10 3.16 -29.40
N GLN A 243 -29.41 3.57 -30.46
CA GLN A 243 -28.64 2.66 -31.32
C GLN A 243 -27.39 2.11 -30.63
N LEU A 244 -26.70 2.94 -29.85
CA LEU A 244 -25.51 2.50 -29.13
C LEU A 244 -25.88 1.62 -27.93
N TYR A 245 -26.91 2.01 -27.18
CA TYR A 245 -27.45 1.24 -26.07
C TYR A 245 -27.90 -0.16 -26.52
N SER A 246 -28.65 -0.25 -27.62
CA SER A 246 -29.09 -1.53 -28.18
C SER A 246 -27.93 -2.41 -28.63
N LYS A 247 -26.89 -1.85 -29.27
CA LYS A 247 -25.66 -2.60 -29.62
C LYS A 247 -24.94 -3.14 -28.38
N ILE A 248 -24.69 -2.30 -27.38
CA ILE A 248 -24.01 -2.71 -26.14
C ILE A 248 -24.81 -3.79 -25.42
N ASN A 249 -26.12 -3.60 -25.26
CA ASN A 249 -27.00 -4.60 -24.66
C ASN A 249 -27.01 -5.90 -25.45
N HIS A 250 -27.05 -5.83 -26.78
CA HIS A 250 -27.00 -7.02 -27.61
C HIS A 250 -25.69 -7.80 -27.38
N THR A 251 -24.54 -7.12 -27.37
CA THR A 251 -23.24 -7.74 -27.07
C THR A 251 -23.18 -8.33 -25.66
N ILE A 252 -23.72 -7.64 -24.65
CA ILE A 252 -23.79 -8.14 -23.27
C ILE A 252 -24.67 -9.39 -23.21
N GLN A 253 -25.86 -9.35 -23.81
CA GLN A 253 -26.79 -10.49 -23.84
C GLN A 253 -26.20 -11.70 -24.58
N GLN A 254 -25.51 -11.47 -25.69
CA GLN A 254 -24.78 -12.53 -26.40
C GLN A 254 -23.69 -13.15 -25.50
N ARG A 255 -22.93 -12.34 -24.76
CA ARG A 255 -21.87 -12.82 -23.89
C ARG A 255 -22.42 -13.60 -22.69
N LEU A 256 -23.51 -13.10 -22.08
CA LEU A 256 -24.22 -13.79 -20.99
C LEU A 256 -24.87 -15.10 -21.46
N LYS A 257 -25.45 -15.11 -22.67
CA LYS A 257 -26.00 -16.33 -23.28
C LYS A 257 -24.90 -17.36 -23.51
N ARG A 258 -23.78 -16.95 -24.10
CA ARG A 258 -22.61 -17.82 -24.31
C ARG A 258 -22.07 -18.39 -22.99
N GLN A 259 -22.05 -17.59 -21.92
CA GLN A 259 -21.67 -18.06 -20.58
C GLN A 259 -22.64 -19.12 -20.05
N ARG A 260 -23.95 -18.86 -20.12
CA ARG A 260 -24.99 -19.83 -19.72
C ARG A 260 -24.90 -21.11 -20.55
N ASP A 261 -24.74 -21.03 -21.86
CA ASP A 261 -24.63 -22.19 -22.75
C ASP A 261 -23.39 -23.05 -22.40
N ILE A 262 -22.26 -22.41 -22.04
CA ILE A 262 -21.06 -23.10 -21.55
C ILE A 262 -21.33 -23.78 -20.21
N GLU A 263 -21.98 -23.10 -19.27
CA GLU A 263 -22.35 -23.68 -17.97
C GLU A 263 -23.30 -24.87 -18.13
N THR A 264 -24.39 -24.74 -18.89
CA THR A 264 -25.35 -25.82 -19.13
C THR A 264 -24.70 -27.03 -19.80
N LYS A 265 -23.84 -26.80 -20.81
CA LYS A 265 -23.11 -27.88 -21.50
C LYS A 265 -22.11 -28.58 -20.57
N THR A 266 -21.48 -27.84 -19.66
CA THR A 266 -20.55 -28.39 -18.67
C THR A 266 -21.31 -29.25 -17.64
N THR A 267 -22.47 -28.80 -17.17
CA THR A 267 -23.33 -29.56 -16.25
C THR A 267 -23.83 -30.86 -16.90
N LEU A 268 -24.34 -30.79 -18.14
CA LEU A 268 -24.82 -31.97 -18.88
C LEU A 268 -23.70 -33.00 -19.10
N ASN A 269 -22.50 -32.54 -19.46
CA ASN A 269 -21.33 -33.41 -19.62
C ASN A 269 -20.91 -34.06 -18.29
N HIS A 270 -21.07 -33.36 -17.16
CA HIS A 270 -20.74 -33.91 -15.84
C HIS A 270 -21.74 -34.98 -15.40
N GLU A 271 -23.05 -34.76 -15.61
CA GLU A 271 -24.10 -35.75 -15.34
C GLU A 271 -23.90 -37.03 -16.16
N GLN A 272 -23.58 -36.91 -17.45
CA GLN A 272 -23.29 -38.07 -18.31
C GLN A 272 -22.05 -38.88 -17.86
N LEU A 273 -21.04 -38.21 -17.31
CA LEU A 273 -19.88 -38.89 -16.74
C LEU A 273 -20.24 -39.66 -15.46
N ILE A 274 -21.12 -39.10 -14.61
CA ILE A 274 -21.61 -39.76 -13.40
C ILE A 274 -22.43 -41.01 -13.77
N GLU A 275 -23.30 -40.92 -14.78
CA GLU A 275 -24.07 -42.08 -15.27
C GLU A 275 -23.16 -43.18 -15.84
N LYS A 276 -22.14 -42.82 -16.64
CA LYS A 276 -21.19 -43.79 -17.19
C LYS A 276 -20.42 -44.52 -16.10
N LEU A 277 -20.05 -43.82 -15.02
CA LEU A 277 -19.40 -44.43 -13.85
C LEU A 277 -20.37 -45.36 -13.11
N ALA A 278 -21.62 -44.94 -12.89
CA ALA A 278 -22.65 -45.75 -12.23
C ALA A 278 -23.01 -47.02 -13.01
N GLN A 279 -22.97 -46.97 -14.35
CA GLN A 279 -23.17 -48.12 -15.24
C GLN A 279 -21.92 -49.00 -15.40
N GLY A 280 -20.80 -48.66 -14.75
CA GLY A 280 -19.54 -49.40 -14.86
C GLY A 280 -18.86 -49.32 -16.24
N LYS A 281 -19.27 -48.37 -17.09
CA LYS A 281 -18.70 -48.19 -18.44
C LYS A 281 -17.35 -47.47 -18.43
N ILE A 282 -17.04 -46.77 -17.34
CA ILE A 282 -15.75 -46.14 -17.07
C ILE A 282 -15.35 -46.45 -15.63
N ASP A 283 -14.05 -46.54 -15.37
CA ASP A 283 -13.50 -46.72 -14.03
C ASP A 283 -13.31 -45.37 -13.31
N ALA A 284 -13.03 -45.43 -12.00
CA ALA A 284 -12.91 -44.26 -11.15
C ALA A 284 -11.72 -43.35 -11.52
N GLU A 285 -10.68 -43.89 -12.15
CA GLU A 285 -9.51 -43.13 -12.57
C GLU A 285 -9.81 -42.35 -13.85
N THR A 286 -10.39 -43.00 -14.86
CA THR A 286 -10.88 -42.36 -16.09
C THR A 286 -11.92 -41.26 -15.80
N PHE A 287 -12.82 -41.47 -14.83
CA PHE A 287 -13.78 -40.45 -14.41
C PHE A 287 -13.09 -39.20 -13.83
N ARG A 288 -12.04 -39.38 -13.02
CA ARG A 288 -11.30 -38.26 -12.40
C ARG A 288 -10.57 -37.44 -13.45
N GLU A 289 -9.93 -38.08 -14.42
CA GLU A 289 -9.22 -37.40 -15.51
C GLU A 289 -10.17 -36.57 -16.38
N GLN A 290 -11.29 -37.18 -16.81
CA GLN A 290 -12.27 -36.50 -17.66
C GLN A 290 -12.99 -35.35 -16.92
N THR A 291 -13.27 -35.52 -15.62
CA THR A 291 -13.83 -34.45 -14.77
C THR A 291 -12.84 -33.30 -14.58
N GLN A 292 -11.54 -33.60 -14.43
CA GLN A 292 -10.50 -32.57 -14.28
C GLN A 292 -10.31 -31.77 -15.58
N SER A 293 -10.39 -32.42 -16.74
CA SER A 293 -10.37 -31.76 -18.06
C SER A 293 -11.55 -30.80 -18.26
N LEU A 294 -12.77 -31.22 -17.89
CA LEU A 294 -13.96 -30.36 -17.96
C LEU A 294 -13.84 -29.10 -17.08
N ARG A 295 -13.30 -29.22 -15.86
CA ARG A 295 -13.08 -28.08 -14.94
C ARG A 295 -12.04 -27.08 -15.44
N GLN A 296 -11.08 -27.52 -16.27
CA GLN A 296 -10.09 -26.60 -16.87
C GLN A 296 -10.69 -25.78 -18.01
N GLN A 297 -11.65 -26.33 -18.76
CA GLN A 297 -12.35 -25.64 -19.84
C GLN A 297 -13.37 -24.59 -19.34
N SER A 298 -13.87 -24.73 -18.12
CA SER A 298 -14.89 -23.86 -17.53
C SER A 298 -14.35 -22.67 -16.72
N LYS A 299 -13.03 -22.39 -16.75
CA LYS A 299 -12.48 -21.25 -15.99
C LYS A 299 -13.07 -19.93 -16.54
N PRO A 300 -13.65 -19.07 -15.67
CA PRO A 300 -14.19 -17.80 -16.12
C PRO A 300 -13.07 -16.93 -16.70
N ILE A 301 -13.39 -16.20 -17.77
CA ILE A 301 -12.51 -15.19 -18.36
C ILE A 301 -12.16 -14.21 -17.24
N SER A 302 -10.86 -14.08 -16.94
CA SER A 302 -10.35 -13.17 -15.92
C SER A 302 -10.85 -11.75 -16.19
N SER A 303 -11.27 -11.06 -15.12
CA SER A 303 -11.64 -9.66 -15.17
C SER A 303 -10.49 -8.86 -15.79
N ILE A 304 -10.80 -8.12 -16.86
CA ILE A 304 -9.88 -7.14 -17.45
C ILE A 304 -9.48 -6.19 -16.32
N SER A 305 -8.20 -6.26 -15.93
CA SER A 305 -7.59 -5.43 -14.89
C SER A 305 -7.21 -4.07 -15.46
#